data_AF-A0A4V6J1Z9-F1
#
_entry.id   AF-A0A4V6J1Z9-F1
#
_cell.length_a   1.000
_cell.length_b   1.000
_cell.length_c   1.000
_cell.angle_alpha   90.00
_cell.angle_beta   90.00
_cell.angle_gamma   90.00
#
_symmetry.space_group_name_H-M   'P 1'
#
loop_
_entity.id
_entity.type
_entity.pdbx_description
1 polymer ?
#
loop_
_entity_poly.entity_id
_entity_poly.type
_entity_poly.pdbx_seq_one_letter_code
_entity_poly.pdbx_strand_id
1 'polypeptide(L)' 'MEGKRVVVLGGGDTAMDCVRTSIRQGRYSLICAYRRDEENMPGSKREVKNAREEGVEFQFNVQPLGVEVNAKVKCAA' A
#
# COMPACT_ATOMS: atom_id res chain seq x y z
N MET A 1 -12.97 4.51 3.96
CA MET A 1 -12.13 5.43 3.13
C MET A 1 -12.71 5.53 1.72
N GLU A 2 -14.03 5.65 1.65
CA GLU A 2 -14.76 5.36 0.42
C GLU A 2 -14.44 6.40 -0.66
N GLY A 3 -14.15 5.93 -1.87
CA GLY A 3 -13.81 6.79 -3.02
C GLY A 3 -12.44 7.49 -2.95
N LYS A 4 -11.59 7.19 -1.96
CA LYS A 4 -10.25 7.79 -1.85
C LYS A 4 -9.19 6.97 -2.58
N ARG A 5 -8.15 7.66 -3.06
CA ARG A 5 -6.89 7.06 -3.49
C ARG A 5 -6.01 6.89 -2.26
N VAL A 6 -5.38 5.73 -2.10
CA VAL A 6 -4.49 5.48 -0.97
C VAL A 6 -3.18 4.86 -1.43
N VAL A 7 -2.10 5.32 -0.82
CA VAL A 7 -0.76 4.78 -0.99
C VAL A 7 -0.31 4.25 0.37
N VAL A 8 0.16 3.01 0.42
CA VAL A 8 0.82 2.41 1.58
C VAL A 8 2.32 2.33 1.30
N LEU A 9 3.12 2.84 2.23
CA LEU A 9 4.57 2.87 2.12
C LEU A 9 5.15 1.72 2.97
N GLY A 10 5.63 0.66 2.32
CA GLY A 10 6.16 -0.51 3.02
C GLY A 10 5.93 -1.81 2.26
N GLY A 11 6.49 -2.90 2.80
CA GLY A 11 6.37 -4.24 2.22
C GLY A 11 6.37 -5.36 3.26
N GLY A 12 6.16 -5.05 4.54
CA GLY A 12 6.00 -6.07 5.59
C GLY A 12 4.55 -6.49 5.77
N ASP A 13 4.30 -7.42 6.69
CA ASP A 13 2.95 -7.90 7.00
C ASP A 13 2.02 -6.75 7.43
N THR A 14 2.52 -5.78 8.20
CA THR A 14 1.75 -4.56 8.54
C THR A 14 1.31 -3.78 7.30
N ALA A 15 2.17 -3.69 6.28
CA ALA A 15 1.79 -3.05 5.02
C ALA A 15 0.71 -3.85 4.29
N MET A 16 0.78 -5.19 4.33
CA MET A 16 -0.21 -6.09 3.75
C MET A 16 -1.57 -5.96 4.46
N ASP A 17 -1.58 -5.91 5.79
CA ASP A 17 -2.78 -5.66 6.58
C ASP A 17 -3.41 -4.31 6.26
N CYS A 18 -2.58 -3.27 6.13
CA CYS A 18 -3.02 -1.97 5.67
C CYS A 18 -3.70 -2.13 4.31
N VAL A 19 -3.01 -2.59 3.25
CA VAL A 19 -3.56 -2.67 1.88
C VAL A 19 -4.76 -3.63 1.72
N ARG A 20 -4.98 -4.59 2.60
CA ARG A 20 -6.16 -5.46 2.50
C ARG A 20 -7.36 -4.88 3.24
N THR A 21 -7.15 -4.37 4.45
CA THR A 21 -8.16 -3.58 5.19
C THR A 21 -8.65 -2.41 4.35
N SER A 22 -7.73 -1.88 3.57
CA SER A 22 -7.95 -0.83 2.63
C SER A 22 -9.03 -1.11 1.59
N ILE A 23 -8.87 -2.22 0.88
CA ILE A 23 -9.76 -2.62 -0.21
C ILE A 23 -11.18 -2.79 0.32
N ARG A 24 -11.31 -3.44 1.47
CA ARG A 24 -12.59 -3.68 2.16
C ARG A 24 -13.34 -2.39 2.55
N GLN A 25 -12.63 -1.26 2.63
CA GLN A 25 -13.22 0.05 2.93
C GLN A 25 -13.64 0.86 1.68
N GLY A 26 -13.73 0.22 0.50
CA GLY A 26 -14.37 0.79 -0.70
C GLY A 26 -13.53 1.85 -1.43
N ARG A 27 -12.24 1.60 -1.63
CA ARG A 27 -11.31 2.58 -2.22
C ARG A 27 -11.40 2.65 -3.73
N TYR A 28 -11.03 3.80 -4.29
CA TYR A 28 -10.97 4.00 -5.73
C TYR A 28 -9.70 3.42 -6.36
N SER A 29 -8.55 3.60 -5.70
CA SER A 29 -7.27 3.03 -6.14
C SER A 29 -6.34 2.80 -4.95
N LEU A 30 -5.51 1.76 -5.03
CA LEU A 30 -4.63 1.37 -3.95
C LEU A 30 -3.26 0.95 -4.46
N ILE A 31 -2.23 1.66 -4.00
CA ILE A 31 -0.84 1.42 -4.36
C ILE A 31 -0.06 1.03 -3.10
N CYS A 32 0.70 -0.06 -3.18
CA CYS A 32 1.73 -0.44 -2.23
C CYS A 32 3.10 -0.05 -2.81
N ALA A 33 3.70 1.01 -2.29
CA ALA A 33 5.03 1.44 -2.72
C ALA A 33 6.10 0.89 -1.76
N TYR A 34 7.05 0.15 -2.32
CA TYR A 34 8.15 -0.46 -1.58
C TYR A 34 9.50 -0.06 -2.16
N ARG A 35 10.45 0.24 -1.26
CA ARG A 35 11.76 0.80 -1.61
C ARG A 35 12.76 -0.20 -2.20
N ARG A 36 12.46 -1.50 -2.16
CA ARG A 36 13.27 -2.57 -2.77
C ARG A 36 12.42 -3.35 -3.77
N ASP A 37 13.03 -4.35 -4.39
CA ASP A 37 12.34 -5.32 -5.25
C ASP A 37 11.37 -6.23 -4.47
N GLU A 38 10.62 -7.03 -5.23
CA GLU A 38 9.67 -8.01 -4.70
C GLU A 38 10.33 -9.15 -3.92
N GLU A 39 11.53 -9.57 -4.33
CA GLU A 39 12.26 -10.69 -3.69
C GLU A 39 12.72 -10.33 -2.27
N ASN A 40 13.04 -9.06 -2.05
CA ASN A 40 13.45 -8.50 -0.77
C ASN A 40 12.27 -7.96 0.05
N MET A 41 11.03 -8.26 -0.33
CA MET A 41 9.84 -7.88 0.44
C MET A 41 9.75 -8.73 1.72
N PRO A 42 9.75 -8.12 2.93
CA PRO A 42 9.77 -8.86 4.18
C PRO A 42 8.41 -9.51 4.53
N GLY A 43 7.34 -9.07 3.88
CA GLY A 43 6.00 -9.62 4.08
C GLY A 43 5.90 -11.07 3.61
N SER A 44 5.02 -11.83 4.26
CA SER A 44 4.76 -13.22 3.89
C SER A 44 4.30 -13.32 2.44
N LYS A 45 4.90 -14.22 1.65
CA LYS A 45 4.53 -14.48 0.26
C LYS A 45 3.03 -14.74 0.08
N ARG A 46 2.40 -15.38 1.07
CA ARG A 46 0.95 -15.63 1.08
C ARG A 46 0.16 -14.33 1.16
N GLU A 47 0.58 -13.40 2.01
CA GLU A 47 -0.12 -12.12 2.17
C GLU A 47 0.08 -11.21 0.97
N VAL A 48 1.29 -11.16 0.42
CA VAL A 48 1.58 -10.43 -0.82
C VAL A 48 0.74 -10.96 -1.98
N LYS A 49 0.63 -12.29 -2.12
CA LYS A 49 -0.23 -12.94 -3.12
C LYS A 49 -1.69 -12.56 -2.95
N ASN A 50 -2.22 -12.68 -1.73
CA ASN A 50 -3.61 -12.32 -1.43
C ASN A 50 -3.88 -10.84 -1.72
N ALA A 51 -2.97 -9.94 -1.33
CA ALA A 51 -3.09 -8.51 -1.63
C ALA A 51 -3.12 -8.25 -3.15
N ARG A 52 -2.26 -8.93 -3.92
CA ARG A 52 -2.26 -8.82 -5.39
C ARG A 52 -3.57 -9.35 -6.00
N GLU A 53 -4.11 -10.45 -5.48
CA GLU A 53 -5.40 -11.01 -5.92
C GLU A 53 -6.60 -10.12 -5.54
N GLU A 54 -6.53 -9.41 -4.41
CA GLU A 54 -7.54 -8.42 -4.01
C GLU A 54 -7.46 -7.13 -4.85
N GLY A 55 -6.44 -6.97 -5.70
CA GLY A 55 -6.31 -5.86 -6.66
C GLY A 55 -5.36 -4.73 -6.22
N VAL A 56 -4.45 -4.99 -5.28
CA VAL A 56 -3.39 -4.02 -4.90
C VAL A 56 -2.40 -3.85 -6.05
N GLU A 57 -2.14 -2.60 -6.44
CA GLU A 57 -1.04 -2.26 -7.35
C GLU A 57 0.27 -2.18 -6.56
N PHE A 58 1.29 -2.94 -6.96
CA PHE A 58 2.60 -2.93 -6.33
C PHE A 58 3.59 -2.11 -7.14
N GLN A 59 4.26 -1.15 -6.50
CA GLN A 59 5.34 -0.38 -7.07
C GLN A 59 6.62 -0.65 -6.29
N PHE A 60 7.55 -1.36 -6.91
CA PHE A 60 8.85 -1.73 -6.34
C PHE A 60 9.93 -0.73 -6.73
N ASN A 61 11.01 -0.70 -5.95
CA ASN A 61 12.12 0.25 -6.13
C ASN A 61 11.66 1.73 -6.08
N VAL A 62 10.58 2.01 -5.33
CA VAL A 62 10.04 3.36 -5.14
C VAL A 62 10.38 3.84 -3.75
N GLN A 63 11.17 4.92 -3.68
CA GLN A 63 11.49 5.60 -2.44
C GLN A 63 10.73 6.93 -2.35
N PRO A 64 9.85 7.10 -1.36
CA PRO A 64 9.20 8.39 -1.14
C PRO A 64 10.22 9.42 -0.65
N LEU A 65 10.22 10.61 -1.25
CA LEU A 65 11.10 11.73 -0.86
C LEU A 65 10.49 12.61 0.23
N GLY A 66 9.16 12.70 0.26
CA GLY A 66 8.42 13.53 1.20
C GLY A 66 6.92 13.38 0.99
N VAL A 67 6.15 13.92 1.94
CA VAL A 67 4.70 13.99 1.85
C VAL A 67 4.29 15.46 1.91
N GLU A 68 3.70 15.95 0.83
CA GLU A 68 3.10 17.28 0.81
C GLU A 68 1.66 17.19 1.30
N VAL A 69 1.39 17.84 2.42
CA VAL A 69 0.06 17.86 3.03
C VAL A 69 -0.63 19.16 2.63
N ASN A 70 -1.70 19.04 1.86
CA ASN A 70 -2.69 20.11 1.70
C ASN A 70 -3.94 19.78 2.53
N ALA A 71 -4.92 20.68 2.60
CA ALA A 71 -6.15 20.48 3.38
C ALA A 71 -6.96 19.21 3.04
N LYS A 72 -6.70 18.57 1.89
CA LYS A 72 -7.41 17.37 1.41
C LYS A 72 -6.64 16.06 1.64
N VAL A 73 -5.31 16.13 1.79
CA VAL A 73 -4.47 14.95 2.05
C VAL A 73 -4.49 14.64 3.54
N LYS A 74 -4.75 13.38 3.89
CA LYS A 74 -4.71 12.90 5.28
C LYS A 74 -3.65 11.81 5.39
N CYS A 75 -2.72 11.98 6.33
CA CYS A 75 -1.76 10.96 6.73
C CYS A 75 -2.34 10.20 7.93
N ALA A 76 -2.21 8.87 7.91
CA ALA A 76 -2.52 8.02 9.05
C ALA A 76 -1.27 7.17 9.34
N ALA A 77 -0.99 6.98 10.63
CA ALA A 77 0.04 6.08 11.12
C ALA A 77 -0.58 4.75 11.53
#